data_AF-A0A975MVD3-F1
#
_entry.id   AF-A0A975MVD3-F1
#
_cell.length_a   1.000
_cell.length_b   1.000
_cell.length_c   1.000
_cell.angle_alpha   90.00
_cell.angle_beta   90.00
_cell.angle_gamma   90.00
#
_symmetry.space_group_name_H-M   'P 1'
#
loop_
_entity.id
_entity.type
_entity.pdbx_description
1 polymer ?
#
loop_
_entity_poly.entity_id
_entity_poly.type
_entity_poly.pdbx_seq_one_letter_code
_entity_poly.pdbx_strand_id
1 'polypeptide(L)'
;MALDDSAPGTHAVCGRFETASATATARLGAVGAELAALRSTWRGMAAPKFGQAMDDWARQVEIVVAELDRMALVLGGTRAAGPCGASSC
;
A
#
# COMPACT_ATOMS: atom_id res chain seq x y z
N MET A 1 24.31 5.05 -28.80
CA MET A 1 24.35 5.27 -27.34
C MET A 1 22.92 5.12 -26.84
N ALA A 2 22.49 3.86 -26.66
CA ALA A 2 21.23 3.55 -26.02
C ALA A 2 21.48 3.58 -24.52
N LEU A 3 20.74 4.42 -23.80
CA LEU A 3 20.78 4.39 -22.34
C LEU A 3 20.20 3.04 -21.91
N ASP A 4 21.00 2.32 -21.15
CA ASP A 4 20.68 1.05 -20.54
C ASP A 4 19.54 1.30 -19.52
N ASP A 5 18.29 1.25 -19.99
CA ASP A 5 17.07 1.34 -19.17
C ASP A 5 16.80 0.02 -18.41
N SER A 6 17.77 -0.91 -18.41
CA SER A 6 17.71 -2.18 -17.70
C SER A 6 18.35 -2.06 -16.31
N ALA A 7 17.98 -1.02 -15.54
CA ALA A 7 18.59 -0.81 -14.24
C ALA A 7 18.12 -1.89 -13.24
N PRO A 8 19.01 -2.74 -12.68
CA PRO A 8 18.69 -3.58 -11.51
C PRO A 8 18.12 -2.77 -10.32
N GLY A 9 18.31 -1.45 -10.35
CA GLY A 9 17.66 -0.50 -9.44
C GLY A 9 16.14 -0.48 -9.53
N THR A 10 15.51 -0.58 -10.70
CA THR A 10 14.05 -0.46 -10.85
C THR A 10 13.33 -1.64 -10.20
N HIS A 11 13.85 -2.87 -10.35
CA HIS A 11 13.32 -4.06 -9.66
C HIS A 11 13.52 -3.99 -8.15
N ALA A 12 14.69 -3.54 -7.70
CA ALA A 12 14.95 -3.34 -6.27
C ALA A 12 14.05 -2.25 -5.67
N VAL A 13 13.67 -1.24 -6.45
CA VAL A 13 12.76 -0.17 -6.03
C VAL A 13 11.31 -0.65 -6.03
N CYS A 14 10.84 -1.40 -7.04
CA CYS A 14 9.51 -2.04 -7.02
C CYS A 14 9.33 -2.92 -5.79
N GLY A 15 10.28 -3.81 -5.50
CA GLY A 15 10.20 -4.69 -4.33
C GLY A 15 10.16 -3.92 -3.00
N ARG A 16 10.77 -2.73 -2.93
CA ARG A 16 10.67 -1.85 -1.75
C ARG A 16 9.27 -1.24 -1.61
N PHE A 17 8.66 -0.81 -2.71
CA PHE A 17 7.29 -0.29 -2.69
C PHE A 17 6.26 -1.38 -2.36
N GLU A 18 6.40 -2.58 -2.93
CA GLU A 18 5.57 -3.75 -2.58
C GLU A 18 5.71 -4.13 -1.10
N THR A 19 6.94 -4.16 -0.57
CA THR A 19 7.20 -4.42 0.85
C THR A 19 6.59 -3.35 1.74
N ALA A 20 6.72 -2.07 1.35
CA ALA A 20 6.14 -0.95 2.08
C ALA A 20 4.61 -0.99 2.10
N SER A 21 3.99 -1.32 0.96
CA SER A 21 2.54 -1.51 0.83
C SER A 21 2.03 -2.66 1.71
N ALA A 22 2.69 -3.82 1.65
CA ALA A 22 2.36 -4.97 2.50
C ALA A 22 2.50 -4.64 4.00
N THR A 23 3.57 -3.92 4.37
CA THR A 23 3.80 -3.49 5.75
C THR A 23 2.74 -2.50 6.22
N ALA A 24 2.40 -1.50 5.40
CA ALA A 24 1.36 -0.52 5.71
C ALA A 24 0.00 -1.20 5.90
N THR A 25 -0.36 -2.13 5.00
CA THR A 25 -1.59 -2.93 5.09
C THR A 25 -1.66 -3.77 6.36
N ALA A 26 -0.56 -4.45 6.73
CA ALA A 26 -0.52 -5.24 7.96
C ALA A 26 -0.67 -4.37 9.23
N ARG A 27 0.00 -3.21 9.26
CA ARG A 27 -0.12 -2.26 10.37
C ARG A 27 -1.52 -1.66 10.47
N LEU A 28 -2.17 -1.39 9.35
CA LEU A 28 -3.57 -0.96 9.31
C LEU A 28 -4.51 -1.98 9.91
N GLY A 29 -4.36 -3.26 9.56
CA GLY A 29 -5.16 -4.34 10.13
C GLY A 29 -5.01 -4.42 11.66
N ALA A 30 -3.77 -4.29 12.16
CA ALA A 30 -3.51 -4.30 13.60
C ALA A 30 -4.16 -3.11 14.32
N VAL A 31 -4.03 -1.90 13.78
CA VAL A 31 -4.68 -0.71 14.35
C VAL A 31 -6.20 -0.85 14.29
N GLY A 32 -6.75 -1.36 13.18
CA GLY A 32 -8.18 -1.66 13.04
C GLY A 32 -8.71 -2.61 14.12
N ALA A 33 -7.95 -3.64 14.49
CA ALA A 33 -8.33 -4.57 15.56
C ALA A 33 -8.37 -3.88 16.94
N GLU A 34 -7.34 -3.09 17.28
CA GLU A 34 -7.30 -2.32 18.53
C GLU A 34 -8.45 -1.31 18.61
N LEU A 35 -8.76 -0.65 17.49
CA LEU A 35 -9.88 0.29 17.40
C LEU A 35 -11.23 -0.39 17.53
N ALA A 36 -11.40 -1.59 16.96
CA ALA A 36 -12.62 -2.36 17.12
C ALA A 36 -12.83 -2.77 18.58
N ALA A 37 -11.75 -3.18 19.26
CA ALA A 37 -11.76 -3.45 20.69
C ALA A 37 -12.13 -2.17 21.49
N LEU A 38 -11.51 -1.04 21.17
CA LEU A 38 -11.80 0.25 21.82
C LEU A 38 -13.26 0.67 21.60
N ARG A 39 -13.79 0.53 20.39
CA ARG A 39 -15.18 0.84 20.03
C ARG A 39 -16.19 0.01 20.83
N SER A 40 -15.84 -1.24 21.17
CA SER A 40 -16.69 -2.09 22.02
C SER A 40 -16.84 -1.56 23.46
N THR A 41 -15.89 -0.73 23.91
CA THR A 41 -15.86 -0.16 25.27
C THR A 41 -16.49 1.22 25.39
N TRP A 42 -16.66 1.95 24.28
CA TRP A 42 -17.12 3.34 24.32
C TRP A 42 -18.64 3.43 24.30
N ARG A 43 -19.21 4.04 25.35
CA ARG A 43 -20.63 4.37 25.45
C ARG A 43 -20.82 5.90 25.50
N GLY A 44 -21.89 6.39 24.88
CA GLY A 44 -22.30 7.79 24.93
C GLY A 44 -22.03 8.59 23.65
N MET A 45 -22.33 9.89 23.69
CA MET A 45 -22.35 10.79 22.52
C MET A 45 -21.00 11.01 21.80
N ALA A 46 -19.89 10.58 22.41
CA ALA A 46 -18.56 10.65 21.80
C ALA A 46 -18.30 9.51 20.80
N ALA A 47 -19.00 8.37 20.94
CA ALA A 47 -18.78 7.19 20.11
C ALA A 47 -19.03 7.45 18.60
N PRO A 48 -20.08 8.17 18.17
CA PRO A 48 -20.30 8.44 16.75
C PRO A 48 -19.23 9.35 16.14
N LYS A 49 -18.82 10.41 16.85
CA LYS A 49 -17.81 11.36 16.35
C LYS A 49 -16.44 10.70 16.19
N PHE A 50 -16.08 9.85 17.13
CA PHE A 50 -14.85 9.09 17.00
C PHE A 50 -14.93 8.02 15.93
N GLY A 51 -16.05 7.30 15.81
CA GLY A 51 -16.27 6.35 14.71
C GLY A 51 -16.05 7.03 13.35
N GLN A 52 -16.62 8.22 13.17
CA GLN A 52 -16.41 9.01 11.96
C GLN A 52 -14.94 9.41 11.74
N ALA A 53 -14.26 9.92 12.78
CA ALA A 53 -12.84 10.25 12.69
C ALA A 53 -11.98 9.03 12.34
N MET A 54 -12.37 7.84 12.83
CA MET A 54 -11.69 6.59 12.53
C MET A 54 -11.92 6.11 11.10
N ASP A 55 -13.16 6.19 10.61
CA ASP A 55 -13.50 5.82 9.23
C ASP A 55 -12.80 6.77 8.24
N ASP A 56 -12.72 8.06 8.55
CA ASP A 56 -12.00 9.05 7.75
C ASP A 56 -10.49 8.79 7.76
N TRP A 57 -9.91 8.48 8.93
CA TRP A 57 -8.52 8.07 9.03
C TRP A 57 -8.23 6.82 8.18
N ALA A 58 -9.04 5.77 8.30
CA ALA A 58 -8.86 4.52 7.55
C ALA A 58 -8.85 4.78 6.04
N ARG A 59 -9.80 5.60 5.54
CA ARG A 59 -9.87 6.00 4.14
C ARG A 59 -8.60 6.73 3.67
N GLN A 60 -8.03 7.62 4.50
CA GLN A 60 -6.78 8.32 4.15
C GLN A 60 -5.61 7.34 4.01
N VAL A 61 -5.54 6.30 4.87
CA VAL A 61 -4.43 5.34 4.76
C VAL A 61 -4.62 4.39 3.57
N GLU A 62 -5.85 4.00 3.23
CA GLU A 62 -6.13 3.26 1.99
C GLU A 62 -5.66 4.03 0.74
N ILE A 63 -5.83 5.36 0.72
CA ILE A 63 -5.30 6.21 -0.36
C ILE A 63 -3.77 6.13 -0.44
N VAL A 64 -3.07 6.17 0.70
CA VAL A 64 -1.61 6.05 0.73
C VAL A 64 -1.16 4.68 0.22
N VAL A 65 -1.82 3.60 0.62
CA VAL A 65 -1.51 2.24 0.14
C VAL A 65 -1.74 2.13 -1.36
N ALA A 66 -2.88 2.62 -1.86
CA ALA A 66 -3.19 2.62 -3.29
C ALA A 66 -2.15 3.41 -4.11
N GLU A 67 -1.63 4.51 -3.57
CA GLU A 67 -0.60 5.29 -4.24
C GLU A 67 0.77 4.57 -4.22
N LEU A 68 1.12 3.88 -3.14
CA LEU A 68 2.31 3.01 -3.09
C LEU A 68 2.24 1.89 -4.14
N ASP A 69 1.07 1.26 -4.27
CA ASP A 69 0.82 0.23 -5.29
C ASP A 69 0.88 0.83 -6.71
N ARG A 70 0.33 2.03 -6.90
CA ARG A 70 0.44 2.76 -8.17
C ARG A 70 1.89 3.06 -8.53
N MET A 71 2.71 3.49 -7.58
CA MET A 71 4.14 3.74 -7.80
C MET A 71 4.87 2.45 -8.19
N ALA A 72 4.57 1.33 -7.54
CA ALA A 72 5.08 0.01 -7.93
C ALA A 72 4.65 -0.38 -9.34
N LEU A 73 3.40 -0.13 -9.71
CA LEU A 73 2.86 -0.38 -11.05
C LEU A 73 3.47 0.53 -12.12
N VAL A 74 3.77 1.80 -11.84
CA VAL A 74 4.44 2.69 -12.80
C VAL A 74 5.86 2.21 -13.06
N LEU A 75 6.57 1.78 -12.02
CA LEU A 75 7.93 1.26 -12.11
C LEU A 75 8.01 -0.15 -12.72
N GLY A 76 6.99 -0.99 -12.52
CA GLY A 76 6.87 -2.31 -13.15
C GLY A 76 6.23 -2.28 -14.54
N GLY A 77 5.39 -1.28 -14.80
CA GLY A 77 4.60 -1.08 -16.02
C GLY A 77 5.31 -0.30 -17.12
N THR A 78 6.41 0.41 -16.82
CA THR A 78 7.40 0.79 -17.85
C THR A 78 7.98 -0.44 -18.58
N ARG A 79 7.79 -1.64 -18.02
CA ARG A 79 8.13 -2.91 -18.65
C ARG A 79 6.99 -3.52 -19.49
N ALA A 80 5.78 -2.95 -19.53
CA ALA A 80 4.67 -3.48 -20.34
C ALA A 80 4.78 -3.22 -21.86
N ALA A 81 6.00 -3.01 -22.37
CA ALA A 81 6.37 -3.29 -23.76
C ALA A 81 7.07 -4.66 -23.92
N GLY A 82 7.09 -5.51 -22.89
CA GLY A 82 7.50 -6.91 -23.00
C GLY A 82 7.23 -7.70 -21.72
N PRO A 83 6.61 -8.89 -21.80
CA PRO A 83 6.36 -9.70 -20.62
C PRO A 83 7.66 -9.94 -19.85
N CYS A 84 7.62 -9.63 -18.56
CA CYS A 84 8.68 -9.96 -17.62
C CYS A 84 8.81 -11.49 -17.57
N GLY A 85 9.80 -12.04 -18.28
CA GLY A 85 10.26 -13.42 -18.11
C GLY A 85 9.57 -14.48 -18.97
N ALA A 86 9.55 -14.33 -20.30
CA ALA A 86 9.67 -15.48 -21.18
C ALA A 86 11.18 -15.75 -21.43
N SER A 87 11.89 -16.23 -20.41
CA SER A 87 13.20 -16.84 -20.61
C SER A 87 13.00 -18.32 -20.87
N SER A 88 13.02 -18.64 -22.17
CA SER A 88 13.36 -19.95 -22.69
C SER A 88 14.58 -20.52 -21.96
N CYS A 89 14.42 -21.72 -21.39
CA CYS A 89 15.35 -22.85 -21.40
C CYS A 89 14.58 -24.11 -21.02
#